data_AF-A0A925ZZM2-F1
#
_entry.id   AF-A0A925ZZM2-F1
#
_cell.length_a   1.000
_cell.length_b   1.000
_cell.length_c   1.000
_cell.angle_alpha   90.00
_cell.angle_beta   90.00
_cell.angle_gamma   90.00
#
_symmetry.space_group_name_H-M   'P 1'
#
loop_
_entity.id
_entity.type
_entity.pdbx_description
1 polymer ?
#
loop_
_entity_poly.entity_id
_entity_poly.type
_entity_poly.pdbx_seq_one_letter_code
_entity_poly.pdbx_strand_id
1 'polypeptide(L)'
;MTVAFFLLFALGTICWLATVATAASLNSSDQAGNGMSYGFAMIGVIVTWSTLALLLLFAFNRISAPGWITALAILSVPLSAAAAVTVVNLLKDNRDFIGQWPLVTVVVVPLLILLFALWAVVPAVQAMASREVVLPAVWMAVLLLAVIPFPLRAVQKTRQARERQAFTTTVNNAEAEEHAAWRARFDAVHADAHLRDVLAFTTNGSNMRDEALARARTLPARQQNALEMMNRNEGAVMSELRNLALEHTAELCTEATEFLRRHAVDSRSRVSSDNGRFIVAAQELDKYIFGMQWLAERGCAVNEATAAYRETANLYPDSPERAEFLSRLELFGTTAANAPPRAS
;
A
#
# COMPACT_ATOMS: atom_id res chain seq x y z
N MET A 1 35.41 22.14 -33.48
CA MET A 1 35.67 21.43 -32.20
C MET A 1 35.49 22.32 -30.98
N THR A 2 35.99 23.56 -30.97
CA THR A 2 35.86 24.49 -29.84
C THR A 2 34.40 24.86 -29.52
N VAL A 3 33.59 25.24 -30.51
CA VAL A 3 32.17 25.59 -30.31
C VAL A 3 31.38 24.43 -29.69
N ALA A 4 31.54 23.22 -30.21
CA ALA A 4 30.85 22.03 -29.69
C ALA A 4 31.22 21.74 -28.24
N PHE A 5 32.49 21.89 -27.86
CA PHE A 5 32.94 21.74 -26.48
C PHE A 5 32.25 22.75 -25.55
N PHE A 6 32.21 24.03 -25.92
CA PHE A 6 31.59 25.06 -25.07
C PHE A 6 30.08 24.89 -24.95
N LEU A 7 29.39 24.47 -26.01
CA LEU A 7 27.97 24.12 -25.95
C LEU A 7 27.71 22.96 -24.99
N LEU A 8 28.53 21.90 -25.09
CA LEU A 8 28.42 20.74 -24.21
C LEU A 8 28.76 21.09 -22.75
N PHE A 9 29.74 21.98 -22.54
CA PHE A 9 30.13 22.48 -21.21
C PHE A 9 29.00 23.28 -20.57
N ALA A 10 28.37 24.18 -21.33
CA ALA A 10 27.22 24.96 -20.88
C ALA A 10 26.04 24.04 -20.53
N LEU A 11 25.74 23.07 -21.40
CA LEU A 11 24.70 22.07 -21.15
C LEU A 11 25.00 21.26 -19.88
N GLY A 12 26.22 20.76 -19.73
CA GLY A 12 26.64 20.00 -18.55
C GLY A 12 26.52 20.80 -17.26
N THR A 13 26.86 22.09 -17.31
CA THR A 13 26.71 23.01 -16.18
C THR A 13 25.23 23.22 -15.81
N ILE A 14 24.36 23.43 -16.79
CA ILE A 14 22.91 23.59 -16.57
C ILE A 14 22.31 22.31 -15.98
N CYS A 15 22.61 21.15 -16.57
CA CYS A 15 22.13 19.86 -16.07
C CYS A 15 22.61 19.58 -14.65
N TRP A 16 23.89 19.88 -14.35
CA TRP A 16 24.44 19.75 -13.01
C TRP A 16 23.71 20.63 -11.99
N LEU A 17 23.53 21.92 -12.29
CA LEU A 17 22.83 22.85 -11.39
C LEU A 17 21.38 22.41 -11.16
N ALA A 18 20.68 21.97 -12.21
CA ALA A 18 19.33 21.41 -12.08
C ALA A 18 19.29 20.14 -11.21
N THR A 19 20.29 19.27 -11.34
CA THR A 19 20.43 18.06 -10.52
C THR A 19 20.67 18.40 -9.04
N VAL A 20 21.53 19.40 -8.76
CA VAL A 20 21.77 19.88 -7.39
C VAL A 20 20.50 20.48 -6.81
N ALA A 21 19.80 21.34 -7.56
CA ALA A 21 18.57 21.99 -7.11
C ALA A 21 17.46 20.99 -6.78
N THR A 22 17.27 19.97 -7.63
CA THR A 22 16.28 18.90 -7.41
C THR A 22 16.67 17.97 -6.25
N ALA A 23 17.95 17.64 -6.11
CA ALA A 23 18.43 16.83 -4.99
C ALA A 23 18.30 17.57 -3.64
N ALA A 24 18.53 18.88 -3.61
CA ALA A 24 18.40 19.70 -2.42
C ALA A 24 16.94 19.88 -1.95
N SER A 25 15.97 19.74 -2.86
CA SER A 25 14.53 19.94 -2.61
C SER A 25 13.72 18.65 -2.41
N LEU A 26 14.37 17.47 -2.34
CA LEU A 26 13.71 16.16 -2.24
C LEU A 26 12.71 16.00 -1.09
N ASN A 27 12.81 16.83 -0.05
CA ASN A 27 11.98 16.75 1.15
C ASN A 27 11.23 18.05 1.48
N SER A 28 11.16 19.01 0.55
CA SER A 28 10.53 20.31 0.79
C SER A 28 9.05 20.38 0.42
N SER A 29 8.44 19.27 -0.04
CA SER A 29 7.05 19.23 -0.52
C SER A 29 6.24 18.09 0.13
N ASP A 30 4.99 17.90 -0.33
CA ASP A 30 4.13 16.79 0.04
C ASP A 30 4.64 15.45 -0.57
N GLN A 31 3.93 14.35 -0.30
CA GLN A 31 4.38 13.03 -0.76
C GLN A 31 4.43 12.90 -2.28
N ALA A 32 3.49 13.53 -3.00
CA ALA A 32 3.46 13.54 -4.46
C ALA A 32 4.60 14.38 -5.05
N GLY A 33 4.81 15.59 -4.53
CA GLY A 33 5.89 16.49 -4.91
C GLY A 33 7.27 15.89 -4.67
N ASN A 34 7.50 15.28 -3.50
CA ASN A 34 8.77 14.61 -3.20
C ASN A 34 9.03 13.42 -4.14
N GLY A 35 7.98 12.68 -4.51
CA GLY A 35 8.06 11.61 -5.51
C GLY A 35 8.51 12.13 -6.89
N MET A 36 7.96 13.25 -7.34
CA MET A 36 8.35 13.90 -8.60
C MET A 36 9.78 14.45 -8.56
N SER A 37 10.15 15.16 -7.48
CA SER A 37 11.51 15.68 -7.29
C SER A 37 12.56 14.55 -7.32
N TYR A 38 12.25 13.41 -6.70
CA TYR A 38 13.11 12.22 -6.76
C TYR A 38 13.28 11.69 -8.19
N GLY A 39 12.19 11.60 -8.96
CA GLY A 39 12.25 11.20 -10.37
C GLY A 39 13.14 12.13 -11.19
N PHE A 40 12.95 13.45 -11.06
CA PHE A 40 13.76 14.44 -11.77
C PHE A 40 15.23 14.44 -11.33
N ALA A 41 15.51 14.25 -10.04
CA ALA A 41 16.89 14.13 -9.54
C ALA A 41 17.59 12.92 -10.17
N MET A 42 16.92 11.77 -10.29
CA MET A 42 17.50 10.58 -10.94
C MET A 42 17.77 10.78 -12.42
N ILE A 43 16.83 11.39 -13.15
CA ILE A 43 17.04 11.77 -14.56
C ILE A 43 18.21 12.75 -14.69
N GLY A 44 18.26 13.75 -13.79
CA GLY A 44 19.34 14.74 -13.73
C GLY A 44 20.71 14.10 -13.54
N VAL A 45 20.83 13.11 -12.64
CA VAL A 45 22.06 12.33 -12.47
C VAL A 45 22.46 11.60 -13.76
N ILE A 46 21.53 10.94 -14.45
CA ILE A 46 21.86 10.22 -15.69
C ILE A 46 22.36 11.19 -16.77
N VAL A 47 21.64 12.30 -16.98
CA VAL A 47 21.97 13.29 -18.03
C VAL A 47 23.28 14.02 -17.70
N THR A 48 23.47 14.44 -16.45
CA THR A 48 24.67 15.14 -16.01
C THR A 48 25.91 14.27 -16.21
N TRP A 49 25.92 13.03 -15.72
CA TRP A 49 27.09 12.16 -15.82
C TRP A 49 27.37 11.71 -17.26
N SER A 50 26.33 11.53 -18.08
CA SER A 50 26.51 11.29 -19.53
C SER A 50 27.21 12.46 -20.22
N THR A 51 26.79 13.69 -19.88
CA THR A 51 27.40 14.92 -20.43
C THR A 51 28.85 15.10 -19.96
N LEU A 52 29.13 14.82 -18.68
CA LEU A 52 30.49 14.84 -18.14
C LEU A 52 31.39 13.80 -18.82
N ALA A 53 30.89 12.58 -19.06
CA ALA A 53 31.64 11.55 -19.77
C ALA A 53 32.01 12.00 -21.20
N LEU A 54 31.07 12.62 -21.93
CA LEU A 54 31.35 13.18 -23.25
C LEU A 54 32.38 14.32 -23.22
N LEU A 55 32.28 15.24 -22.24
CA LEU A 55 33.28 16.30 -22.05
C LEU A 55 34.68 15.73 -21.77
N LEU A 56 34.76 14.66 -20.99
CA LEU A 56 36.02 13.99 -20.69
C LEU A 56 36.64 13.34 -21.94
N LEU A 57 35.85 12.81 -22.87
CA LEU A 57 36.37 12.33 -24.15
C LEU A 57 37.07 13.45 -24.93
N PHE A 58 36.48 14.65 -24.99
CA PHE A 58 37.12 15.82 -25.62
C PHE A 58 38.41 16.23 -24.89
N ALA A 59 38.38 16.26 -23.54
CA ALA A 59 39.52 16.61 -22.72
C ALA A 59 40.70 15.64 -22.92
N PHE A 60 40.45 14.33 -22.84
CA PHE A 60 41.48 13.30 -22.96
C PHE A 60 42.09 13.22 -24.36
N ASN A 61 41.30 13.46 -25.40
CA ASN A 61 41.80 13.56 -26.78
C ASN A 61 42.77 14.74 -26.98
N ARG A 62 42.77 15.75 -26.09
CA ARG A 62 43.64 16.93 -26.20
C ARG A 62 44.94 16.83 -25.41
N ILE A 63 44.95 16.20 -24.25
CA ILE A 63 46.07 16.29 -23.28
C ILE A 63 47.07 15.13 -23.34
N SER A 64 46.83 14.10 -24.16
CA SER A 64 47.64 12.86 -24.22
C SER A 64 47.95 12.33 -22.82
N ALA A 65 46.91 12.01 -22.05
CA ALA A 65 47.07 11.57 -20.66
C ALA A 65 47.79 10.22 -20.58
N PRO A 66 48.57 9.97 -19.50
CA PRO A 66 49.12 8.65 -19.21
C PRO A 66 48.00 7.60 -19.12
N GLY A 67 48.23 6.39 -19.64
CA GLY A 67 47.20 5.36 -19.70
C GLY A 67 46.56 5.00 -18.35
N TRP A 68 47.32 5.07 -17.25
CA TRP A 68 46.80 4.81 -15.90
C TRP A 68 45.80 5.89 -15.43
N ILE A 69 45.98 7.15 -15.83
CA ILE A 69 45.01 8.22 -15.54
C ILE A 69 43.72 7.98 -16.33
N THR A 70 43.83 7.58 -17.59
CA THR A 70 42.67 7.23 -18.41
C THR A 70 41.90 6.07 -17.78
N ALA A 71 42.59 5.03 -17.30
CA ALA A 71 41.96 3.92 -16.59
C ALA A 71 41.25 4.38 -15.30
N LEU A 72 41.90 5.26 -14.52
CA LEU A 72 41.32 5.82 -13.29
C LEU A 72 40.06 6.66 -13.58
N ALA A 73 40.06 7.44 -14.66
CA ALA A 73 38.90 8.20 -15.11
C ALA A 73 37.74 7.29 -15.54
N ILE A 74 38.04 6.24 -16.33
CA ILE A 74 37.05 5.26 -16.79
C ILE A 74 36.37 4.57 -15.62
N LEU A 75 37.10 4.29 -14.53
CA LEU A 75 36.54 3.69 -13.33
C LEU A 75 35.79 4.68 -12.42
N SER A 76 36.38 5.85 -12.17
CA SER A 76 35.87 6.82 -11.19
C SER A 76 34.62 7.57 -11.65
N VAL A 77 34.45 7.82 -12.95
CA VAL A 77 33.24 8.48 -13.49
C VAL A 77 31.98 7.66 -13.22
N PRO A 78 31.86 6.38 -13.64
CA PRO A 78 30.67 5.58 -13.34
C PRO A 78 30.51 5.32 -11.84
N LEU A 79 31.61 5.13 -11.10
CA LEU A 79 31.54 4.99 -9.65
C LEU A 79 30.97 6.24 -8.98
N SER A 80 31.34 7.43 -9.44
CA SER A 80 30.79 8.70 -8.94
C SER A 80 29.31 8.90 -9.30
N ALA A 81 28.86 8.38 -10.46
CA ALA A 81 27.46 8.38 -10.82
C ALA A 81 26.66 7.49 -9.85
N ALA A 82 27.16 6.29 -9.57
CA ALA A 82 26.57 5.37 -8.60
C ALA A 82 26.56 5.97 -7.17
N ALA A 83 27.60 6.73 -6.83
CA ALA A 83 27.69 7.48 -5.58
C ALA A 83 26.60 8.56 -5.50
N ALA A 84 26.37 9.32 -6.58
CA ALA A 84 25.32 10.33 -6.65
C ALA A 84 23.91 9.72 -6.55
N VAL A 85 23.65 8.60 -7.24
CA VAL A 85 22.41 7.84 -7.07
C VAL A 85 22.24 7.40 -5.61
N THR A 86 23.32 6.94 -4.98
CA THR A 86 23.31 6.58 -3.56
C THR A 86 22.96 7.78 -2.69
N VAL A 87 23.57 8.95 -2.92
CA VAL A 87 23.26 10.18 -2.19
C VAL A 87 21.80 10.59 -2.35
N VAL A 88 21.25 10.57 -3.56
CA VAL A 88 19.83 10.90 -3.78
C VAL A 88 18.91 9.94 -3.00
N ASN A 89 19.26 8.65 -2.95
CA ASN A 89 18.52 7.67 -2.12
C ASN A 89 18.67 7.96 -0.61
N LEU A 90 19.88 8.25 -0.14
CA LEU A 90 20.14 8.62 1.27
C LEU A 90 19.34 9.86 1.69
N LEU A 91 19.25 10.86 0.81
CA LEU A 91 18.52 12.10 1.05
C LEU A 91 17.01 11.88 1.04
N LYS A 92 16.50 11.01 0.15
CA LYS A 92 15.07 10.66 0.11
C LYS A 92 14.60 10.02 1.41
N ASP A 93 15.38 9.08 1.94
CA ASP A 93 14.94 8.24 3.06
C ASP A 93 15.14 8.92 4.43
N ASN A 94 15.85 10.06 4.49
CA ASN A 94 16.29 10.61 5.76
C ASN A 94 16.25 12.14 5.79
N ARG A 95 15.18 12.70 6.39
CA ARG A 95 15.02 14.14 6.60
C ARG A 95 16.00 14.71 7.64
N ASP A 96 16.54 13.85 8.50
CA ASP A 96 17.28 14.24 9.70
C ASP A 96 18.81 14.30 9.50
N PHE A 97 19.31 14.23 8.27
CA PHE A 97 20.73 14.51 8.02
C PHE A 97 21.02 15.99 8.31
N ILE A 98 21.44 16.27 9.55
CA ILE A 98 21.97 17.56 9.99
C ILE A 98 23.03 18.00 8.97
N GLY A 99 22.70 19.00 8.15
CA GLY A 99 23.60 19.66 7.21
C GLY A 99 23.62 19.15 5.76
N GLN A 100 22.75 18.22 5.34
CA GLN A 100 22.67 17.69 3.95
C GLN A 100 24.05 17.30 3.35
N TRP A 101 25.03 16.99 4.18
CA TRP A 101 26.43 16.85 3.77
C TRP A 101 26.65 15.79 2.67
N PRO A 102 25.85 14.71 2.51
CA PRO A 102 26.03 13.79 1.38
C PRO A 102 25.91 14.50 0.01
N LEU A 103 25.18 15.61 -0.05
CA LEU A 103 25.02 16.47 -1.24
C LEU A 103 26.36 16.99 -1.77
N VAL A 104 27.40 17.07 -0.91
CA VAL A 104 28.77 17.43 -1.32
C VAL A 104 29.25 16.58 -2.49
N THR A 105 28.90 15.30 -2.55
CA THR A 105 29.29 14.42 -3.68
C THR A 105 28.66 14.88 -5.01
N VAL A 106 27.37 15.23 -4.98
CA VAL A 106 26.60 15.68 -6.16
C VAL A 106 27.03 17.09 -6.61
N VAL A 107 27.51 17.91 -5.69
CA VAL A 107 27.99 19.27 -5.97
C VAL A 107 29.45 19.24 -6.46
N VAL A 108 30.35 18.65 -5.69
CA VAL A 108 31.79 18.81 -5.88
C VAL A 108 32.32 17.94 -7.01
N VAL A 109 31.83 16.72 -7.20
CA VAL A 109 32.37 15.82 -8.24
C VAL A 109 32.13 16.38 -9.65
N PRO A 110 30.90 16.78 -10.06
CA PRO A 110 30.68 17.39 -11.37
C PRO A 110 31.49 18.67 -11.56
N LEU A 111 31.60 19.51 -10.51
CA LEU A 111 32.39 20.74 -10.56
C LEU A 111 33.87 20.45 -10.84
N LEU A 112 34.47 19.47 -10.15
CA LEU A 112 35.86 19.06 -10.39
C LEU A 112 36.06 18.56 -11.82
N ILE A 113 35.13 17.76 -12.35
CA ILE A 113 35.21 17.24 -13.72
C ILE A 113 35.05 18.36 -14.76
N LEU A 114 34.13 19.31 -14.54
CA LEU A 114 33.96 20.48 -15.41
C LEU A 114 35.21 21.35 -15.42
N LEU A 115 35.75 21.69 -14.24
CA LEU A 115 36.99 22.48 -14.12
C LEU A 115 38.17 21.76 -14.78
N PHE A 116 38.27 20.45 -14.63
CA PHE A 116 39.28 19.64 -15.30
C PHE A 116 39.13 19.67 -16.82
N ALA A 117 37.90 19.51 -17.35
CA ALA A 117 37.65 19.57 -18.79
C ALA A 117 38.01 20.94 -19.37
N LEU A 118 37.69 22.03 -18.65
CA LEU A 118 38.04 23.39 -19.03
C LEU A 118 39.56 23.59 -19.05
N TRP A 119 40.25 23.16 -17.97
CA TRP A 119 41.71 23.17 -17.90
C TRP A 119 42.31 22.36 -19.05
N ALA A 120 41.81 21.17 -19.34
CA ALA A 120 42.34 20.29 -20.38
C ALA A 120 42.16 20.80 -21.82
N VAL A 121 41.20 21.70 -22.09
CA VAL A 121 40.91 22.18 -23.44
C VAL A 121 41.41 23.61 -23.69
N VAL A 122 41.46 24.48 -22.68
CA VAL A 122 41.81 25.90 -22.82
C VAL A 122 43.29 26.13 -22.49
N PRO A 123 44.16 26.47 -23.48
CA PRO A 123 45.60 26.60 -23.25
C PRO A 123 45.98 27.63 -22.19
N ALA A 124 45.25 28.74 -22.10
CA ALA A 124 45.47 29.77 -21.08
C ALA A 124 45.27 29.24 -19.66
N VAL A 125 44.29 28.33 -19.46
CA VAL A 125 44.02 27.70 -18.18
C VAL A 125 45.04 26.60 -17.88
N GLN A 126 45.52 25.87 -18.90
CA GLN A 126 46.61 24.89 -18.74
C GLN A 126 47.89 25.52 -18.17
N ALA A 127 48.20 26.75 -18.59
CA ALA A 127 49.39 27.45 -18.13
C ALA A 127 49.38 27.74 -16.61
N MET A 128 48.22 27.68 -15.96
CA MET A 128 48.09 27.97 -14.52
C MET A 128 48.58 26.84 -13.60
N ALA A 129 48.65 25.59 -14.08
CA ALA A 129 49.01 24.45 -13.24
C ALA A 129 49.64 23.31 -14.05
N SER A 130 50.63 22.63 -13.47
CA SER A 130 51.33 21.53 -14.13
C SER A 130 50.44 20.28 -14.25
N ARG A 131 50.62 19.53 -15.34
CA ARG A 131 49.87 18.28 -15.60
C ARG A 131 50.12 17.23 -14.52
N GLU A 132 51.34 17.20 -13.98
CA GLU A 132 51.78 16.27 -12.94
C GLU A 132 51.03 16.46 -11.63
N VAL A 133 50.52 17.66 -11.36
CA VAL A 133 49.74 17.97 -10.15
C VAL A 133 48.25 17.79 -10.40
N VAL A 134 47.73 18.38 -11.48
CA VAL A 134 46.27 18.42 -11.72
C VAL A 134 45.68 17.04 -11.94
N LEU A 135 46.34 16.18 -12.73
CA LEU A 135 45.82 14.85 -13.06
C LEU A 135 45.61 13.97 -11.82
N PRO A 136 46.64 13.67 -11.00
CA PRO A 136 46.43 12.85 -9.81
C PRO A 136 45.51 13.53 -8.80
N ALA A 137 45.62 14.85 -8.60
CA ALA A 137 44.82 15.55 -7.60
C ALA A 137 43.31 15.46 -7.88
N VAL A 138 42.89 15.75 -9.12
CA VAL A 138 41.46 15.71 -9.50
C VAL A 138 40.92 14.29 -9.38
N TRP A 139 41.61 13.31 -9.95
CA TRP A 139 41.08 11.95 -10.03
C TRP A 139 41.09 11.23 -8.67
N MET A 140 42.07 11.51 -7.80
CA MET A 140 42.05 11.03 -6.42
C MET A 140 40.91 11.67 -5.62
N ALA A 141 40.66 12.97 -5.79
CA ALA A 141 39.54 13.65 -5.13
C ALA A 141 38.18 13.10 -5.59
N VAL A 142 38.00 12.89 -6.90
CA VAL A 142 36.78 12.29 -7.46
C VAL A 142 36.58 10.87 -6.92
N LEU A 143 37.63 10.05 -6.90
CA LEU A 143 37.56 8.68 -6.40
C LEU A 143 37.18 8.66 -4.90
N LEU A 144 37.83 9.50 -4.09
CA LEU A 144 37.57 9.59 -2.66
C LEU A 144 36.12 10.00 -2.38
N LEU A 145 35.63 11.04 -3.07
CA LEU A 145 34.24 11.50 -2.96
C LEU A 145 33.24 10.43 -3.43
N ALA A 146 33.58 9.65 -4.44
CA ALA A 146 32.71 8.58 -4.94
C ALA A 146 32.56 7.43 -3.95
N VAL A 147 33.55 7.14 -3.10
CA VAL A 147 33.50 6.00 -2.17
C VAL A 147 32.70 6.32 -0.90
N ILE A 148 32.69 7.57 -0.43
CA ILE A 148 32.10 8.00 0.85
C ILE A 148 30.62 7.60 1.04
N PRO A 149 29.72 7.71 0.05
CA PRO A 149 28.29 7.44 0.27
C PRO A 149 27.94 5.98 0.55
N PHE A 150 28.75 5.03 0.09
CA PHE A 150 28.46 3.60 0.19
C PHE A 150 28.40 3.04 1.63
N PRO A 151 29.39 3.28 2.51
CA PRO A 151 29.32 2.82 3.90
C PRO A 151 28.12 3.41 4.66
N LEU A 152 27.74 4.65 4.38
CA LEU A 152 26.56 5.28 4.99
C LEU A 152 25.28 4.52 4.62
N ARG A 153 25.15 4.16 3.33
CA ARG A 153 24.01 3.38 2.84
C ARG A 153 23.95 2.01 3.50
N ALA A 154 25.09 1.36 3.69
CA ALA A 154 25.15 0.07 4.38
C ALA A 154 24.66 0.19 5.82
N VAL A 155 25.16 1.17 6.58
CA VAL A 155 24.73 1.42 7.97
C VAL A 155 23.23 1.73 8.04
N GLN A 156 22.72 2.61 7.18
CA GLN A 156 21.29 2.94 7.14
C GLN A 156 20.41 1.73 6.85
N LYS A 157 20.80 0.90 5.86
CA LYS A 157 20.04 -0.32 5.53
C LYS A 157 19.96 -1.27 6.72
N THR A 158 21.05 -1.42 7.48
CA THR A 158 21.03 -2.24 8.70
C THR A 158 20.16 -1.65 9.80
N ARG A 159 20.16 -0.33 9.97
CA ARG A 159 19.29 0.35 10.94
C ARG A 159 17.82 0.18 10.58
N GLN A 160 17.45 0.45 9.32
CA GLN A 160 16.10 0.26 8.84
C GLN A 160 15.64 -1.21 8.98
N ALA A 161 16.52 -2.18 8.71
CA ALA A 161 16.20 -3.59 8.90
C ALA A 161 15.92 -3.92 10.38
N ARG A 162 16.72 -3.38 11.31
CA ARG A 162 16.50 -3.55 12.75
C ARG A 162 15.20 -2.90 13.22
N GLU A 163 14.91 -1.69 12.77
CA GLU A 163 13.66 -0.97 13.10
C GLU A 163 12.43 -1.73 12.58
N ARG A 164 12.49 -2.27 11.35
CA ARG A 164 11.43 -3.12 10.81
C ARG A 164 11.25 -4.40 11.62
N GLN A 165 12.34 -5.07 11.99
CA GLN A 165 12.27 -6.27 12.83
C GLN A 165 11.66 -5.99 14.20
N ALA A 166 12.04 -4.87 14.83
CA ALA A 166 11.48 -4.46 16.11
C ALA A 166 9.98 -4.19 15.99
N PHE A 167 9.55 -3.44 14.97
CA PHE A 167 8.13 -3.15 14.72
C PHE A 167 7.32 -4.42 14.47
N THR A 168 7.79 -5.31 13.58
CA THR A 168 7.12 -6.59 13.32
C THR A 168 7.02 -7.45 14.59
N THR A 169 8.05 -7.48 15.42
CA THR A 169 8.01 -8.22 16.69
C THR A 169 6.97 -7.63 17.64
N THR A 170 6.88 -6.30 17.75
CA THR A 170 5.86 -5.66 18.60
C THR A 170 4.44 -5.91 18.11
N VAL A 171 4.19 -5.84 16.80
CA VAL A 171 2.88 -6.11 16.21
C VAL A 171 2.50 -7.57 16.41
N ASN A 172 3.40 -8.50 16.09
CA ASN A 172 3.16 -9.94 16.24
C ASN A 172 2.91 -10.33 17.71
N ASN A 173 3.64 -9.74 18.66
CA ASN A 173 3.42 -10.00 20.08
C ASN A 173 2.06 -9.46 20.54
N ALA A 174 1.68 -8.25 20.11
CA ALA A 174 0.37 -7.68 20.43
C ALA A 174 -0.77 -8.51 19.84
N GLU A 175 -0.64 -8.96 18.58
CA GLU A 175 -1.61 -9.88 17.96
C GLU A 175 -1.69 -11.21 18.72
N ALA A 176 -0.55 -11.79 19.12
CA ALA A 176 -0.53 -13.04 19.89
C ALA A 176 -1.19 -12.90 21.28
N GLU A 177 -0.94 -11.79 21.98
CA GLU A 177 -1.60 -11.47 23.26
C GLU A 177 -3.11 -11.27 23.07
N GLU A 178 -3.53 -10.57 22.02
CA GLU A 178 -4.95 -10.39 21.70
C GLU A 178 -5.62 -11.73 21.39
N HIS A 179 -4.98 -12.57 20.58
CA HIS A 179 -5.45 -13.92 20.26
C HIS A 179 -5.57 -14.80 21.52
N ALA A 180 -4.58 -14.75 22.42
CA ALA A 180 -4.63 -15.50 23.68
C ALA A 180 -5.76 -15.00 24.60
N ALA A 181 -5.98 -13.69 24.67
CA ALA A 181 -7.07 -13.10 25.44
C ALA A 181 -8.45 -13.47 24.86
N TRP A 182 -8.61 -13.46 23.54
CA TRP A 182 -9.82 -13.91 22.87
C TRP A 182 -10.09 -15.40 23.12
N ARG A 183 -9.05 -16.25 23.03
CA ARG A 183 -9.14 -17.67 23.35
C ARG A 183 -9.62 -17.89 24.78
N ALA A 184 -9.00 -17.22 25.75
CA ALA A 184 -9.38 -17.33 27.15
C ALA A 184 -10.84 -16.90 27.39
N ARG A 185 -11.31 -15.84 26.72
CA ARG A 185 -12.71 -15.41 26.78
C ARG A 185 -13.66 -16.47 26.20
N PHE A 186 -13.31 -17.09 25.07
CA PHE A 186 -14.12 -18.13 24.46
C PHE A 186 -14.21 -19.39 25.33
N ASP A 187 -13.08 -19.82 25.88
CA ASP A 187 -13.01 -20.99 26.76
C ASP A 187 -13.79 -20.76 28.08
N ALA A 188 -13.87 -19.50 28.53
CA ALA A 188 -14.66 -19.09 29.70
C ALA A 188 -16.18 -19.00 29.46
N VAL A 189 -16.65 -19.02 28.21
CA VAL A 189 -18.10 -19.09 27.94
C VAL A 189 -18.64 -20.40 28.51
N HIS A 190 -19.80 -20.38 29.18
CA HIS A 190 -20.40 -21.58 29.75
C HIS A 190 -21.08 -22.48 28.68
N ALA A 191 -21.31 -23.76 28.99
CA ALA A 191 -21.94 -24.70 28.06
C ALA A 191 -23.44 -24.42 27.84
N ASP A 192 -24.08 -23.74 28.78
CA ASP A 192 -25.48 -23.28 28.75
C ASP A 192 -25.59 -21.78 28.40
N ALA A 193 -24.50 -21.15 27.96
CA ALA A 193 -24.50 -19.74 27.59
C ALA A 193 -25.50 -19.42 26.47
N HIS A 194 -25.92 -18.15 26.41
CA HIS A 194 -26.81 -17.68 25.37
C HIS A 194 -26.11 -17.74 24.00
N LEU A 195 -26.87 -18.01 22.93
CA LEU A 195 -26.30 -18.18 21.58
C LEU A 195 -25.50 -16.96 21.12
N ARG A 196 -25.98 -15.76 21.49
CA ARG A 196 -25.29 -14.48 21.26
C ARG A 196 -23.85 -14.47 21.78
N ASP A 197 -23.61 -15.01 22.97
CA ASP A 197 -22.31 -14.95 23.62
C ASP A 197 -21.30 -15.82 22.88
N VAL A 198 -21.75 -16.93 22.29
CA VAL A 198 -20.92 -17.79 21.43
C VAL A 198 -20.73 -17.16 20.04
N LEU A 199 -21.78 -16.59 19.46
CA LEU A 199 -21.71 -15.96 18.13
C LEU A 199 -20.88 -14.68 18.10
N ALA A 200 -20.61 -14.04 19.24
CA ALA A 200 -19.67 -12.93 19.32
C ALA A 200 -18.25 -13.30 18.83
N PHE A 201 -17.92 -14.59 18.78
CA PHE A 201 -16.63 -15.11 18.31
C PHE A 201 -16.63 -15.52 16.83
N THR A 202 -17.72 -15.29 16.07
CA THR A 202 -17.79 -15.60 14.63
C THR A 202 -17.57 -14.39 13.72
N THR A 203 -17.71 -13.17 14.26
CA THR A 203 -17.72 -11.90 13.50
C THR A 203 -16.40 -11.14 13.55
N ASN A 204 -15.55 -11.42 14.52
CA ASN A 204 -14.23 -10.80 14.63
C ASN A 204 -13.26 -11.70 13.88
N GLY A 205 -12.29 -11.13 13.13
CA GLY A 205 -11.26 -11.85 12.35
C GLY A 205 -10.40 -12.85 13.13
N SER A 206 -10.81 -13.21 14.34
CA SER A 206 -10.46 -14.42 15.05
C SER A 206 -10.54 -15.66 14.14
N ASN A 207 -9.49 -16.44 14.21
CA ASN A 207 -9.38 -17.83 13.75
C ASN A 207 -10.31 -18.80 14.50
N MET A 208 -11.30 -18.29 15.26
CA MET A 208 -12.17 -19.08 16.14
C MET A 208 -13.57 -19.33 15.58
N ARG A 209 -13.88 -18.78 14.41
CA ARG A 209 -15.21 -18.86 13.79
C ARG A 209 -15.74 -20.30 13.72
N ASP A 210 -14.94 -21.23 13.23
CA ASP A 210 -15.38 -22.62 13.05
C ASP A 210 -15.63 -23.33 14.40
N GLU A 211 -14.77 -23.09 15.39
CA GLU A 211 -14.94 -23.61 16.75
C GLU A 211 -16.17 -23.01 17.43
N ALA A 212 -16.41 -21.71 17.28
CA ALA A 212 -17.58 -21.02 17.79
C ALA A 212 -18.87 -21.55 17.15
N LEU A 213 -18.88 -21.76 15.83
CA LEU A 213 -20.01 -22.37 15.13
C LEU A 213 -20.25 -23.82 15.55
N ALA A 214 -19.19 -24.62 15.72
CA ALA A 214 -19.29 -25.98 16.21
C ALA A 214 -19.92 -26.01 17.61
N ARG A 215 -19.48 -25.13 18.51
CA ARG A 215 -20.05 -24.98 19.85
C ARG A 215 -21.51 -24.52 19.81
N ALA A 216 -21.83 -23.52 19.00
CA ALA A 216 -23.17 -22.97 18.83
C ALA A 216 -24.20 -24.04 18.42
N ARG A 217 -23.83 -24.98 17.52
CA ARG A 217 -24.69 -26.10 17.10
C ARG A 217 -25.06 -27.04 18.25
N THR A 218 -24.23 -27.13 19.28
CA THR A 218 -24.43 -28.05 20.42
C THR A 218 -25.18 -27.45 21.59
N LEU A 219 -25.44 -26.13 21.58
CA LEU A 219 -26.16 -25.47 22.67
C LEU A 219 -27.60 -26.01 22.79
N PRO A 220 -28.06 -26.44 23.98
CA PRO A 220 -29.41 -26.98 24.17
C PRO A 220 -30.52 -25.98 23.83
N ALA A 221 -30.35 -24.71 24.21
CA ALA A 221 -31.32 -23.64 24.00
C ALA A 221 -31.12 -22.89 22.65
N ARG A 222 -30.35 -23.44 21.70
CA ARG A 222 -29.98 -22.70 20.46
C ARG A 222 -31.18 -22.22 19.65
N GLN A 223 -32.24 -23.03 19.55
CA GLN A 223 -33.44 -22.70 18.78
C GLN A 223 -34.17 -21.50 19.41
N GLN A 224 -34.43 -21.56 20.71
CA GLN A 224 -35.11 -20.50 21.45
C GLN A 224 -34.29 -19.20 21.45
N ASN A 225 -32.99 -19.29 21.72
CA ASN A 225 -32.09 -18.14 21.70
C ASN A 225 -32.04 -17.50 20.30
N ALA A 226 -32.03 -18.29 19.23
CA ALA A 226 -32.04 -17.77 17.86
C ALA A 226 -33.29 -16.95 17.56
N LEU A 227 -34.47 -17.47 17.92
CA LEU A 227 -35.76 -16.76 17.77
C LEU A 227 -35.76 -15.45 18.56
N GLU A 228 -35.32 -15.49 19.82
CA GLU A 228 -35.21 -14.30 20.67
C GLU A 228 -34.28 -13.25 20.06
N MET A 229 -33.12 -13.65 19.54
CA MET A 229 -32.16 -12.77 18.87
C MET A 229 -32.76 -12.11 17.62
N MET A 230 -33.46 -12.89 16.77
CA MET A 230 -34.12 -12.34 15.58
C MET A 230 -35.24 -11.36 15.92
N ASN A 231 -36.02 -11.64 16.97
CA ASN A 231 -37.02 -10.72 17.49
C ASN A 231 -36.40 -9.40 17.97
N ARG A 232 -35.22 -9.46 18.61
CA ARG A 232 -34.43 -8.29 19.06
C ARG A 232 -33.63 -7.60 17.95
N ASN A 233 -33.78 -8.01 16.69
CA ASN A 233 -33.02 -7.49 15.55
C ASN A 233 -31.50 -7.71 15.66
N GLU A 234 -31.06 -8.79 16.34
CA GLU A 234 -29.65 -9.16 16.45
C GLU A 234 -29.22 -10.01 15.24
N GLY A 235 -28.51 -9.41 14.29
CA GLY A 235 -28.24 -10.03 13.00
C GLY A 235 -27.22 -11.18 12.97
N ALA A 236 -26.50 -11.44 14.05
CA ALA A 236 -25.49 -12.50 14.09
C ALA A 236 -26.06 -13.89 13.75
N VAL A 237 -27.31 -14.16 14.15
CA VAL A 237 -28.01 -15.41 13.83
C VAL A 237 -28.32 -15.51 12.35
N MET A 238 -28.80 -14.43 11.74
CA MET A 238 -29.19 -14.43 10.32
C MET A 238 -27.97 -14.62 9.41
N SER A 239 -26.82 -14.03 9.75
CA SER A 239 -25.58 -14.24 8.98
C SER A 239 -25.07 -15.68 9.08
N GLU A 240 -25.40 -16.39 10.15
CA GLU A 240 -24.94 -17.77 10.42
C GLU A 240 -26.04 -18.83 10.30
N LEU A 241 -27.20 -18.47 9.77
CA LEU A 241 -28.41 -19.31 9.83
C LEU A 241 -28.16 -20.73 9.31
N ARG A 242 -27.45 -20.84 8.18
CA ARG A 242 -27.06 -22.11 7.57
C ARG A 242 -26.13 -22.96 8.44
N ASN A 243 -25.32 -22.31 9.28
CA ASN A 243 -24.29 -22.93 10.08
C ASN A 243 -24.77 -23.30 11.48
N LEU A 244 -25.94 -22.87 11.93
CA LEU A 244 -26.38 -23.03 13.32
C LEU A 244 -27.10 -24.35 13.64
N ALA A 245 -27.37 -25.19 12.63
CA ALA A 245 -28.14 -26.43 12.79
C ALA A 245 -29.49 -26.21 13.52
N LEU A 246 -30.19 -25.15 13.13
CA LEU A 246 -31.54 -24.84 13.61
C LEU A 246 -32.58 -25.74 12.94
N GLU A 247 -33.63 -26.07 13.68
CA GLU A 247 -34.78 -26.78 13.15
C GLU A 247 -35.64 -25.83 12.32
N HIS A 248 -36.06 -26.30 11.15
CA HIS A 248 -36.95 -25.55 10.28
C HIS A 248 -38.39 -25.61 10.80
N THR A 249 -38.77 -24.61 11.57
CA THR A 249 -40.13 -24.44 12.14
C THR A 249 -40.85 -23.25 11.51
N ALA A 250 -42.18 -23.22 11.62
CA ALA A 250 -42.97 -22.08 11.14
C ALA A 250 -42.58 -20.78 11.85
N GLU A 251 -42.37 -20.85 13.17
CA GLU A 251 -41.91 -19.72 14.00
C GLU A 251 -40.56 -19.17 13.53
N LEU A 252 -39.60 -20.05 13.20
CA LEU A 252 -38.31 -19.64 12.63
C LEU A 252 -38.49 -18.91 11.30
N CYS A 253 -39.32 -19.42 10.39
CA CYS A 253 -39.59 -18.73 9.13
C CYS A 253 -40.18 -17.33 9.38
N THR A 254 -41.15 -17.20 10.29
CA THR A 254 -41.79 -15.92 10.61
C THR A 254 -40.80 -14.93 11.19
N GLU A 255 -40.06 -15.29 12.23
CA GLU A 255 -39.10 -14.37 12.89
C GLU A 255 -37.95 -13.99 11.96
N ALA A 256 -37.45 -14.94 11.16
CA ALA A 256 -36.35 -14.68 10.24
C ALA A 256 -36.77 -13.74 9.09
N THR A 257 -37.95 -13.95 8.52
CA THR A 257 -38.47 -13.08 7.44
C THR A 257 -38.80 -11.69 7.95
N GLU A 258 -39.36 -11.58 9.16
CA GLU A 258 -39.64 -10.30 9.80
C GLU A 258 -38.35 -9.55 10.18
N PHE A 259 -37.31 -10.26 10.68
CA PHE A 259 -35.97 -9.68 10.88
C PHE A 259 -35.44 -9.05 9.59
N LEU A 260 -35.49 -9.79 8.48
CA LEU A 260 -34.98 -9.32 7.18
C LEU A 260 -35.73 -8.07 6.71
N ARG A 261 -37.05 -8.05 6.88
CA ARG A 261 -37.88 -6.90 6.54
C ARG A 261 -37.51 -5.68 7.38
N ARG A 262 -37.39 -5.83 8.71
CA ARG A 262 -36.96 -4.74 9.62
C ARG A 262 -35.59 -4.21 9.23
N HIS A 263 -34.62 -5.10 9.02
CA HIS A 263 -33.26 -4.73 8.61
C HIS A 263 -33.22 -3.93 7.31
N ALA A 264 -33.99 -4.34 6.29
CA ALA A 264 -34.08 -3.60 5.04
C ALA A 264 -34.65 -2.19 5.25
N VAL A 265 -35.73 -2.07 6.04
CA VAL A 265 -36.34 -0.77 6.36
C VAL A 265 -35.37 0.14 7.11
N ASP A 266 -34.70 -0.38 8.14
CA ASP A 266 -33.72 0.36 8.93
C ASP A 266 -32.53 0.84 8.08
N SER A 267 -32.15 0.07 7.06
CA SER A 267 -31.06 0.43 6.14
C SER A 267 -31.42 1.65 5.26
N ARG A 268 -32.70 1.96 5.05
CA ARG A 268 -33.14 3.11 4.23
C ARG A 268 -32.67 4.45 4.81
N SER A 269 -32.54 4.57 6.13
CA SER A 269 -32.09 5.81 6.75
C SER A 269 -30.61 6.11 6.48
N ARG A 270 -29.83 5.13 6.01
CA ARG A 270 -28.39 5.28 5.70
C ARG A 270 -28.12 5.73 4.26
N VAL A 271 -29.15 5.75 3.40
CA VAL A 271 -29.02 6.20 2.00
C VAL A 271 -28.46 7.62 1.92
N SER A 272 -28.86 8.50 2.84
CA SER A 272 -28.41 9.90 2.91
C SER A 272 -27.00 10.06 3.49
N SER A 273 -26.53 9.13 4.34
CA SER A 273 -25.21 9.20 4.97
C SER A 273 -24.08 8.67 4.09
N ASP A 274 -24.36 7.73 3.18
CA ASP A 274 -23.32 7.02 2.41
C ASP A 274 -22.93 7.74 1.11
N ASN A 275 -23.20 9.05 1.03
CA ASN A 275 -23.05 9.86 -0.20
C ASN A 275 -23.78 9.25 -1.42
N GLY A 276 -24.82 8.46 -1.19
CA GLY A 276 -25.54 7.73 -2.24
C GLY A 276 -24.74 6.60 -2.90
N ARG A 277 -23.62 6.14 -2.36
CA ARG A 277 -22.83 5.05 -2.96
C ARG A 277 -23.37 3.69 -2.52
N PHE A 278 -24.01 2.97 -3.44
CA PHE A 278 -24.56 1.64 -3.15
C PHE A 278 -23.51 0.64 -2.66
N ILE A 279 -22.25 0.72 -3.09
CA ILE A 279 -21.19 -0.22 -2.69
C ILE A 279 -20.98 -0.32 -1.16
N VAL A 280 -21.22 0.76 -0.41
CA VAL A 280 -21.11 0.77 1.05
C VAL A 280 -22.32 0.06 1.66
N ALA A 281 -23.52 0.39 1.19
CA ALA A 281 -24.77 -0.23 1.63
C ALA A 281 -24.86 -1.73 1.25
N ALA A 282 -24.27 -2.10 0.12
CA ALA A 282 -24.24 -3.48 -0.38
C ALA A 282 -23.59 -4.41 0.65
N GLN A 283 -22.56 -3.97 1.38
CA GLN A 283 -21.90 -4.80 2.40
C GLN A 283 -22.86 -5.17 3.55
N GLU A 284 -23.70 -4.22 3.98
CA GLU A 284 -24.68 -4.45 5.04
C GLU A 284 -25.87 -5.29 4.55
N LEU A 285 -26.36 -5.02 3.33
CA LEU A 285 -27.48 -5.76 2.75
C LEU A 285 -27.07 -7.19 2.35
N ASP A 286 -25.85 -7.40 1.86
CA ASP A 286 -25.34 -8.70 1.44
C ASP A 286 -25.13 -9.66 2.60
N LYS A 287 -24.91 -9.14 3.80
CA LYS A 287 -24.60 -9.93 5.01
C LYS A 287 -25.62 -11.05 5.26
N TYR A 288 -26.87 -10.88 4.83
CA TYR A 288 -27.95 -11.82 5.09
C TYR A 288 -28.47 -12.55 3.85
N ILE A 289 -27.86 -12.35 2.68
CA ILE A 289 -28.29 -13.00 1.42
C ILE A 289 -28.21 -14.53 1.52
N PHE A 290 -27.17 -15.08 2.15
CA PHE A 290 -27.08 -16.52 2.39
C PHE A 290 -28.13 -17.04 3.39
N GLY A 291 -28.54 -16.22 4.35
CA GLY A 291 -29.65 -16.52 5.26
C GLY A 291 -30.98 -16.57 4.51
N MET A 292 -31.24 -15.57 3.64
CA MET A 292 -32.40 -15.54 2.76
C MET A 292 -32.48 -16.77 1.84
N GLN A 293 -31.36 -17.16 1.25
CA GLN A 293 -31.27 -18.36 0.43
C GLN A 293 -31.65 -19.62 1.22
N TRP A 294 -31.08 -19.80 2.42
CA TRP A 294 -31.35 -20.96 3.26
C TRP A 294 -32.83 -21.08 3.64
N LEU A 295 -33.49 -19.95 3.89
CA LEU A 295 -34.93 -19.87 4.17
C LEU A 295 -35.76 -20.27 2.94
N ALA A 296 -35.42 -19.72 1.77
CA ALA A 296 -36.10 -20.03 0.51
C ALA A 296 -36.00 -21.52 0.16
N GLU A 297 -34.81 -22.12 0.29
CA GLU A 297 -34.56 -23.55 0.04
C GLU A 297 -35.39 -24.48 0.93
N ARG A 298 -35.86 -24.01 2.10
CA ARG A 298 -36.70 -24.79 3.03
C ARG A 298 -38.19 -24.46 2.92
N GLY A 299 -38.55 -23.58 2.00
CA GLY A 299 -39.93 -23.20 1.73
C GLY A 299 -40.49 -22.15 2.70
N CYS A 300 -39.64 -21.35 3.36
CA CYS A 300 -40.10 -20.15 4.05
C CYS A 300 -40.50 -19.08 3.01
N ALA A 301 -41.56 -18.31 3.30
CA ALA A 301 -42.04 -17.25 2.42
C ALA A 301 -41.18 -15.98 2.52
N VAL A 302 -40.11 -15.89 1.72
CA VAL A 302 -39.16 -14.75 1.74
C VAL A 302 -39.53 -13.59 0.80
N ASN A 303 -40.72 -13.62 0.19
CA ASN A 303 -41.11 -12.67 -0.87
C ASN A 303 -41.20 -11.23 -0.34
N GLU A 304 -41.81 -11.02 0.82
CA GLU A 304 -41.96 -9.68 1.42
C GLU A 304 -40.61 -9.10 1.85
N ALA A 305 -39.74 -9.93 2.46
CA ALA A 305 -38.38 -9.54 2.79
C ALA A 305 -37.59 -9.15 1.52
N THR A 306 -37.62 -9.98 0.48
CA THR A 306 -36.98 -9.70 -0.82
C THR A 306 -37.48 -8.39 -1.43
N ALA A 307 -38.79 -8.13 -1.37
CA ALA A 307 -39.36 -6.87 -1.83
C ALA A 307 -38.85 -5.66 -1.04
N ALA A 308 -38.74 -5.78 0.30
CA ALA A 308 -38.21 -4.71 1.14
C ALA A 308 -36.73 -4.39 0.86
N TYR A 309 -35.90 -5.41 0.60
CA TYR A 309 -34.51 -5.23 0.17
C TYR A 309 -34.41 -4.58 -1.21
N ARG A 310 -35.24 -5.01 -2.17
CA ARG A 310 -35.31 -4.41 -3.51
C ARG A 310 -35.69 -2.93 -3.44
N GLU A 311 -36.73 -2.60 -2.67
CA GLU A 311 -37.17 -1.21 -2.48
C GLU A 311 -36.03 -0.37 -1.89
N THR A 312 -35.33 -0.90 -0.89
CA THR A 312 -34.19 -0.22 -0.24
C THR A 312 -33.04 0.00 -1.21
N ALA A 313 -32.66 -1.01 -2.01
CA ALA A 313 -31.61 -0.89 -3.00
C ALA A 313 -31.96 0.14 -4.10
N ASN A 314 -33.23 0.23 -4.50
CA ASN A 314 -33.70 1.19 -5.50
C ASN A 314 -33.68 2.66 -5.02
N LEU A 315 -33.46 2.92 -3.74
CA LEU A 315 -33.23 4.28 -3.24
C LEU A 315 -31.84 4.82 -3.64
N TYR A 316 -30.91 3.95 -4.05
CA TYR A 316 -29.57 4.33 -4.48
C TYR A 316 -29.51 4.56 -6.00
N PRO A 317 -28.65 5.47 -6.49
CA PRO A 317 -28.39 5.66 -7.92
C PRO A 317 -27.93 4.39 -8.66
N ASP A 318 -28.12 4.40 -9.98
CA ASP A 318 -27.76 3.30 -10.87
C ASP A 318 -26.26 3.02 -10.81
N SER A 319 -25.92 1.76 -10.54
CA SER A 319 -24.54 1.27 -10.47
C SER A 319 -24.46 -0.23 -10.80
N PRO A 320 -23.32 -0.73 -11.31
CA PRO A 320 -23.11 -2.15 -11.53
C PRO A 320 -23.36 -3.01 -10.28
N GLU A 321 -22.90 -2.55 -9.11
CA GLU A 321 -23.05 -3.26 -7.84
C GLU A 321 -24.52 -3.40 -7.43
N ARG A 322 -25.33 -2.36 -7.68
CA ARG A 322 -26.78 -2.41 -7.42
C ARG A 322 -27.49 -3.38 -8.36
N ALA A 323 -27.13 -3.38 -9.64
CA ALA A 323 -27.70 -4.31 -10.61
C ALA A 323 -27.39 -5.77 -10.24
N GLU A 324 -26.15 -6.06 -9.85
CA GLU A 324 -25.74 -7.39 -9.36
C GLU A 324 -26.54 -7.80 -8.11
N PHE A 325 -26.65 -6.91 -7.13
CA PHE A 325 -27.45 -7.15 -5.92
C PHE A 325 -28.91 -7.51 -6.26
N LEU A 326 -29.56 -6.71 -7.10
CA LEU A 326 -30.94 -6.92 -7.52
C LEU A 326 -31.12 -8.25 -8.27
N SER A 327 -30.17 -8.63 -9.13
CA SER A 327 -30.21 -9.92 -9.83
C SER A 327 -30.14 -11.11 -8.88
N ARG A 328 -29.34 -11.03 -7.79
CA ARG A 328 -29.27 -12.10 -6.79
C ARG A 328 -30.60 -12.25 -6.05
N LEU A 329 -31.31 -11.15 -5.80
CA LEU A 329 -32.64 -11.19 -5.17
C LEU A 329 -33.70 -11.88 -6.04
N GLU A 330 -33.58 -11.81 -7.37
CA GLU A 330 -34.52 -12.47 -8.29
C GLU A 330 -34.48 -14.01 -8.20
N LEU A 331 -33.34 -14.58 -7.81
CA LEU A 331 -33.18 -16.02 -7.58
C LEU A 331 -34.12 -16.53 -6.46
N PHE A 332 -34.44 -15.69 -5.48
CA PHE A 332 -35.31 -16.07 -4.37
C PHE A 332 -36.79 -16.09 -4.77
N GLY A 333 -37.21 -15.21 -5.68
CA GLY A 333 -38.60 -15.13 -6.15
C GLY A 333 -39.03 -16.30 -7.04
N THR A 334 -38.10 -16.86 -7.81
CA THR A 334 -38.40 -18.00 -8.72
C THR A 334 -38.45 -19.34 -8.00
N THR A 335 -37.65 -19.50 -6.93
CA THR A 335 -37.59 -20.75 -6.15
C THR A 335 -38.89 -21.00 -5.39
N ALA A 336 -39.54 -19.95 -4.87
CA ALA A 336 -40.81 -20.07 -4.16
C ALA A 336 -42.00 -20.44 -5.09
N ALA A 337 -41.99 -19.99 -6.35
CA ALA A 337 -43.05 -20.25 -7.31
C ALA A 337 -43.09 -21.71 -7.82
N ASN A 338 -41.97 -22.43 -7.71
CA ASN A 338 -41.82 -23.80 -8.23
C ASN A 338 -41.86 -24.89 -7.14
N ALA A 339 -42.07 -24.52 -5.87
CA ALA A 339 -42.20 -25.51 -4.80
C ALA A 339 -43.57 -26.22 -4.90
N PRO A 340 -43.62 -27.56 -4.97
CA PRO A 340 -44.88 -28.28 -5.07
C PRO A 340 -45.76 -28.03 -3.84
N PRO A 341 -47.10 -27.95 -3.99
CA PRO A 341 -48.01 -27.75 -2.87
C PRO A 341 -47.85 -28.89 -1.86
N ARG A 342 -47.54 -28.56 -0.60
CA ARG A 342 -47.40 -29.55 0.47
C ARG A 342 -48.75 -30.22 0.74
N ALA A 343 -48.80 -31.54 0.68
CA ALA A 343 -49.95 -32.32 1.15
C ALA A 343 -50.10 -32.11 2.66
N SER A 344 -51.27 -31.60 3.05
CA SER A 344 -51.70 -31.34 4.43
C SER A 344 -51.97 -32.63 5.20
#